data_AF-A0A378BFJ1-F1
#
_entry.id   AF-A0A378BFJ1-F1
#
_cell.length_a   1.000
_cell.length_b   1.000
_cell.length_c   1.000
_cell.angle_alpha   90.00
_cell.angle_beta   90.00
_cell.angle_gamma   90.00
#
_symmetry.space_group_name_H-M   'P 1'
#
loop_
_entity.id
_entity.type
_entity.pdbx_description
1 polymer ?
#
loop_
_entity_poly.entity_id
_entity_poly.type
_entity_poly.pdbx_seq_one_letter_code
_entity_poly.pdbx_strand_id
1 'polypeptide(L)'
;MVRENTEGEYSALGGRAHEGTEHEVVIQESVFTRRGVDRILRYAFELAQSRPRKTLTSATKSNGLAISMPYWDERVEEMAKNYPDIRWDKQHIDILCAPLRAAAGAFRRGSGF
;
A
#
# COMPACT_ATOMS: atom_id res chain seq x y z
N MET A 1 -1.55 -9.50 -4.91
CA MET A 1 -1.47 -8.07 -4.61
C MET A 1 -2.74 -7.43 -5.16
N VAL A 2 -3.49 -6.71 -4.32
CA VAL A 2 -4.58 -5.83 -4.75
C VAL A 2 -4.05 -4.42 -4.60
N ARG A 3 -4.10 -3.62 -5.66
CA ARG A 3 -3.48 -2.29 -5.71
C ARG A 3 -4.51 -1.26 -6.18
N GLU A 4 -4.58 -0.15 -5.46
CA GLU A 4 -5.31 1.03 -5.91
C GLU A 4 -4.53 1.66 -7.08
N ASN A 5 -5.19 1.88 -8.21
CA ASN A 5 -4.57 2.26 -9.49
C ASN A 5 -5.21 3.50 -10.12
N THR A 6 -6.12 4.18 -9.44
CA THR A 6 -6.84 5.35 -9.99
C THR A 6 -6.60 6.65 -9.24
N GLU A 7 -6.04 6.58 -8.03
CA GLU A 7 -5.71 7.72 -7.17
C GLU A 7 -4.42 7.42 -6.38
N GLY A 8 -4.22 8.08 -5.24
CA GLY A 8 -3.06 7.91 -4.36
C GLY A 8 -1.83 8.69 -4.82
N GLU A 9 -0.66 8.08 -4.64
CA GLU A 9 0.66 8.67 -4.91
C GLU A 9 0.96 8.88 -6.40
N TYR A 10 0.14 8.32 -7.30
CA TYR A 10 0.28 8.43 -8.75
C TYR A 10 -0.58 9.55 -9.35
N SER A 11 -0.82 10.62 -8.57
CA SER A 11 -1.53 11.80 -9.06
C SER A 11 -0.60 12.68 -9.90
N ALA A 12 -1.15 13.30 -10.96
CA ALA A 12 -0.46 14.32 -11.75
C ALA A 12 -0.66 15.75 -11.18
N LEU A 13 -1.12 15.85 -9.93
CA LEU A 13 -1.31 17.13 -9.26
C LEU A 13 -0.01 17.57 -8.58
N GLY A 14 0.32 18.84 -8.80
CA GLY A 14 1.57 19.42 -8.37
C GLY A 14 2.17 20.31 -9.45
N GLY A 15 3.48 20.44 -9.43
CA GLY A 15 4.20 21.26 -10.40
C GLY A 15 5.60 21.60 -9.97
N ARG A 16 6.29 22.35 -10.81
CA ARG A 16 7.63 22.87 -10.54
C ARG A 16 7.58 24.40 -10.51
N ALA A 17 8.35 24.99 -9.62
CA ALA A 17 8.54 26.43 -9.53
C ALA A 17 10.03 26.75 -9.60
N HIS A 18 10.37 27.90 -10.18
CA HIS A 18 11.75 28.38 -10.36
C HIS A 18 12.67 27.38 -11.07
N GLU A 19 12.16 26.74 -12.12
CA GLU A 19 12.86 25.68 -12.83
C GLU A 19 14.23 26.12 -13.35
N GLY A 20 15.24 25.27 -13.12
CA GLY A 20 16.61 25.52 -13.57
C GLY A 20 17.40 26.53 -12.73
N THR A 21 16.92 26.89 -11.54
CA THR A 21 17.62 27.78 -10.58
C THR A 21 17.96 27.04 -9.29
N GLU A 22 18.81 27.61 -8.43
CA GLU A 22 19.09 27.07 -7.08
C GLU A 22 17.83 27.06 -6.18
N HIS A 23 16.83 27.89 -6.50
CA HIS A 23 15.58 27.99 -5.77
C HIS A 23 14.48 27.08 -6.30
N GLU A 24 14.83 26.07 -7.11
CA GLU A 24 13.86 25.16 -7.71
C GLU A 24 13.07 24.39 -6.64
N VAL A 25 11.74 24.36 -6.80
CA VAL A 25 10.82 23.64 -5.92
C VAL A 25 9.95 22.71 -6.76
N VAL A 26 9.78 21.47 -6.29
CA VAL A 26 8.87 20.49 -6.89
C VAL A 26 7.83 20.10 -5.86
N ILE A 27 6.57 20.21 -6.24
CA ILE A 27 5.43 19.81 -5.42
C ILE A 27 4.76 18.64 -6.12
N GLN A 28 4.44 17.60 -5.36
CA GLN A 28 3.64 16.48 -5.82
C GLN A 28 2.62 16.13 -4.75
N GLU A 29 1.36 16.04 -5.15
CA GLU A 29 0.26 15.76 -4.25
C GLU A 29 -0.20 14.32 -4.40
N SER A 30 -0.59 13.70 -3.29
CA SER A 30 -1.26 12.39 -3.27
C SER A 30 -2.70 12.59 -2.87
N VAL A 31 -3.64 12.09 -3.68
CA VAL A 31 -5.07 12.28 -3.44
C VAL A 31 -5.71 10.96 -3.09
N PHE A 32 -6.37 10.89 -1.94
CA PHE A 32 -7.15 9.73 -1.52
C PHE A 32 -8.60 10.15 -1.37
N THR A 33 -9.50 9.45 -2.03
CA THR A 33 -10.93 9.71 -1.89
C THR A 33 -11.57 8.58 -1.11
N ARG A 34 -12.55 8.90 -0.27
CA ARG A 34 -13.32 7.88 0.45
C ARG A 34 -13.87 6.82 -0.49
N ARG A 35 -14.40 7.25 -1.65
CA ARG A 35 -15.00 6.37 -2.64
C ARG A 35 -13.95 5.43 -3.27
N GLY A 36 -12.78 5.93 -3.62
CA GLY A 36 -11.70 5.13 -4.18
C GLY A 36 -11.16 4.12 -3.18
N VAL A 37 -10.81 4.59 -1.98
CA VAL A 37 -10.33 3.76 -0.86
C VAL A 37 -11.35 2.68 -0.50
N ASP A 38 -12.62 3.04 -0.24
CA ASP A 38 -13.64 2.05 0.16
C ASP A 38 -13.91 1.02 -0.95
N ARG A 39 -13.80 1.41 -2.22
CA ARG A 39 -13.99 0.49 -3.36
C ARG A 39 -12.87 -0.56 -3.42
N ILE A 40 -11.61 -0.14 -3.30
CA ILE A 40 -10.49 -1.09 -3.38
C ILE A 40 -10.41 -1.98 -2.14
N LEU A 41 -10.70 -1.44 -0.96
CA LEU A 41 -10.76 -2.20 0.28
C LEU A 41 -11.85 -3.27 0.21
N ARG A 42 -13.07 -2.91 -0.21
CA ARG A 42 -14.16 -3.87 -0.40
C ARG A 42 -13.73 -5.03 -1.30
N TYR A 43 -13.16 -4.72 -2.47
CA TYR A 43 -12.65 -5.76 -3.38
C TYR A 43 -11.58 -6.64 -2.74
N ALA A 44 -10.65 -6.07 -1.96
CA ALA A 44 -9.63 -6.83 -1.25
C ALA A 44 -10.22 -7.79 -0.19
N PHE A 45 -11.20 -7.32 0.59
CA PHE A 45 -11.89 -8.14 1.59
C PHE A 45 -12.75 -9.23 0.93
N GLU A 46 -13.51 -8.93 -0.12
CA GLU A 46 -14.29 -9.92 -0.89
C GLU A 46 -13.38 -11.00 -1.48
N LEU A 47 -12.24 -10.59 -2.06
CA LEU A 47 -11.24 -11.53 -2.56
C LEU A 47 -10.67 -12.40 -1.43
N ALA A 48 -10.35 -11.82 -0.27
CA ALA A 48 -9.88 -12.58 0.88
C ALA A 48 -10.95 -13.57 1.41
N GLN A 49 -12.23 -13.19 1.42
CA GLN A 49 -13.34 -14.06 1.80
C GLN A 49 -13.44 -15.29 0.90
N SER A 50 -13.20 -15.11 -0.41
CA SER A 50 -13.22 -16.19 -1.40
C SER A 50 -12.06 -17.18 -1.27
N ARG A 51 -11.00 -16.83 -0.53
CA ARG A 51 -9.79 -17.66 -0.39
C ARG A 51 -9.87 -18.56 0.84
N PRO A 52 -9.38 -19.81 0.77
CA PRO A 52 -9.42 -20.75 1.90
C PRO A 52 -8.77 -20.22 3.19
N ARG A 53 -7.72 -19.39 3.07
CA ARG A 53 -7.00 -18.84 4.22
C ARG A 53 -7.75 -17.71 4.92
N LYS A 54 -8.70 -17.01 4.26
CA LYS A 54 -9.44 -15.85 4.79
C LYS A 54 -8.55 -14.85 5.54
N THR A 55 -7.41 -14.50 4.94
CA THR A 55 -6.46 -13.54 5.50
C THR A 55 -6.25 -12.33 4.59
N LEU A 56 -6.12 -11.15 5.18
CA LEU A 56 -5.77 -9.91 4.48
C LEU A 56 -4.68 -9.15 5.26
N THR A 57 -3.65 -8.70 4.57
CA THR A 57 -2.64 -7.80 5.16
C THR A 57 -2.73 -6.45 4.45
N SER A 58 -2.98 -5.39 5.22
CA SER A 58 -3.00 -4.01 4.74
C SER A 58 -1.60 -3.41 4.78
N ALA A 59 -1.09 -2.98 3.64
CA ALA A 59 0.18 -2.25 3.58
C ALA A 59 -0.06 -0.78 3.94
N THR A 60 0.77 -0.22 4.81
CA THR A 60 0.65 1.18 5.26
C THR A 60 2.03 1.82 5.45
N LYS A 61 2.08 3.16 5.55
CA LYS A 61 3.28 3.90 5.98
C LYS A 61 2.87 5.03 6.93
N SER A 62 1.93 4.75 7.83
CA SER A 62 1.38 5.72 8.78
C SER A 62 2.38 6.32 9.76
N ASN A 63 3.60 5.77 9.86
CA ASN A 63 4.71 6.40 10.58
C ASN A 63 5.45 7.50 9.79
N GLY A 64 5.32 7.54 8.46
CA GLY A 64 5.99 8.50 7.59
C GLY A 64 5.05 9.44 6.83
N LEU A 65 3.84 8.97 6.51
CA LEU A 65 2.79 9.77 5.85
C LEU A 65 1.70 10.10 6.86
N ALA A 66 1.84 11.24 7.54
CA ALA A 66 1.05 11.60 8.71
C ALA A 66 -0.46 11.85 8.46
N ILE A 67 -0.90 11.94 7.20
CA ILE A 67 -2.29 12.26 6.85
C ILE A 67 -2.93 11.10 6.08
N SER A 68 -2.42 10.78 4.89
CA SER A 68 -3.05 9.80 4.00
C SER A 68 -3.07 8.39 4.56
N MET A 69 -2.00 7.94 5.22
CA MET A 69 -1.89 6.57 5.71
C MET A 69 -2.66 6.32 7.01
N PRO A 70 -2.71 7.25 8.01
CA PRO A 70 -3.67 7.15 9.09
C PRO A 70 -5.12 7.11 8.62
N TYR A 71 -5.46 7.92 7.60
CA TYR A 71 -6.79 7.84 6.98
C TYR A 71 -7.05 6.47 6.34
N TRP A 72 -6.09 5.94 5.58
CA TRP A 72 -6.18 4.58 5.03
C TRP A 72 -6.39 3.52 6.13
N ASP A 73 -5.61 3.58 7.21
CA ASP A 73 -5.72 2.66 8.35
C ASP A 73 -7.12 2.72 8.98
N GLU A 74 -7.68 3.92 9.18
CA GLU A 74 -9.06 4.13 9.65
C GLU A 74 -10.08 3.47 8.71
N ARG A 75 -9.92 3.66 7.38
CA ARG A 75 -10.84 3.06 6.40
C ARG A 75 -10.76 1.53 6.36
N VAL A 76 -9.56 0.95 6.55
CA VAL A 76 -9.37 -0.51 6.66
C VAL A 76 -10.09 -1.05 7.88
N GLU A 77 -9.90 -0.42 9.05
CA GLU A 77 -10.54 -0.81 10.31
C GLU A 77 -12.07 -0.75 10.21
N GLU A 78 -12.60 0.29 9.56
CA GLU A 78 -14.04 0.43 9.33
C GLU A 78 -14.58 -0.64 8.36
N MET A 79 -13.87 -0.92 7.27
CA MET A 79 -14.28 -1.94 6.31
C MET A 79 -14.27 -3.34 6.94
N ALA A 80 -13.27 -3.65 7.76
CA ALA A 80 -13.10 -4.96 8.40
C ALA A 80 -14.30 -5.37 9.27
N LYS A 81 -15.04 -4.41 9.84
CA LYS A 81 -16.27 -4.66 10.61
C LYS A 81 -17.33 -5.42 9.81
N ASN A 82 -17.33 -5.28 8.49
CA ASN A 82 -18.27 -5.98 7.59
C ASN A 82 -17.82 -7.41 7.25
N TYR A 83 -16.61 -7.83 7.65
CA TYR A 83 -16.02 -9.12 7.30
C TYR A 83 -15.42 -9.83 8.53
N PRO A 84 -16.22 -10.22 9.54
CA PRO A 84 -15.73 -10.76 10.81
C PRO A 84 -14.96 -12.08 10.67
N ASP A 85 -15.20 -12.84 9.60
CA ASP A 85 -14.50 -14.09 9.32
C ASP A 85 -13.06 -13.91 8.80
N ILE A 86 -12.68 -12.69 8.42
CA ILE A 86 -11.37 -12.40 7.82
C ILE A 86 -10.40 -11.99 8.92
N ARG A 87 -9.36 -12.79 9.10
CA ARG A 87 -8.22 -12.40 9.92
C ARG A 87 -7.39 -11.38 9.16
N TRP A 88 -7.20 -10.20 9.72
CA TRP A 88 -6.41 -9.16 9.07
C TRP A 88 -5.38 -8.52 9.99
N ASP A 89 -4.32 -7.99 9.37
CA ASP A 89 -3.26 -7.22 10.03
C ASP A 89 -2.84 -6.03 9.16
N LYS A 90 -2.11 -5.07 9.73
CA LYS A 90 -1.47 -3.98 9.00
C LYS A 90 0.05 -4.05 9.15
N GLN A 91 0.77 -3.85 8.06
CA GLN A 91 2.24 -3.89 8.04
C GLN A 91 2.79 -2.64 7.37
N HIS A 92 3.82 -2.06 7.97
CA HIS A 92 4.53 -0.97 7.33
C HIS A 92 5.26 -1.46 6.08
N ILE A 93 5.20 -0.68 4.99
CA ILE A 93 5.72 -1.09 3.68
C ILE A 93 7.24 -1.38 3.69
N ASP A 94 8.00 -0.73 4.59
CA ASP A 94 9.42 -1.00 4.81
C ASP A 94 9.67 -2.42 5.34
N ILE A 95 8.87 -2.86 6.32
CA ILE A 95 8.89 -4.21 6.87
C ILE A 95 8.30 -5.20 5.86
N LEU A 96 7.23 -4.85 5.14
CA LEU A 96 6.59 -5.71 4.15
C LEU A 96 7.53 -6.06 2.99
N CYS A 97 8.43 -5.13 2.62
CA CYS A 97 9.44 -5.33 1.60
C CYS A 97 10.72 -6.03 2.10
N ALA A 98 10.96 -6.09 3.42
CA ALA A 98 12.15 -6.74 3.98
C ALA A 98 12.23 -8.27 3.68
N PRO A 99 11.14 -9.05 3.75
CA PRO A 99 11.12 -10.45 3.32
C PRO A 99 11.42 -10.65 1.83
N LEU A 100 11.18 -9.65 0.98
CA LEU A 100 11.42 -9.77 -0.46
C LEU A 100 12.92 -9.90 -0.81
N ARG A 101 13.82 -9.48 0.09
CA ARG A 101 15.28 -9.67 -0.07
C ARG A 101 15.77 -11.06 0.36
N ALA A 102 15.05 -11.76 1.25
CA ALA A 102 15.50 -13.04 1.78
C ALA A 102 15.25 -14.22 0.83
N ALA A 103 14.39 -14.08 -0.18
CA ALA A 103 14.11 -15.14 -1.15
C ALA A 103 15.06 -15.17 -2.37
N ALA A 104 15.89 -14.14 -2.56
CA ALA A 104 16.84 -14.06 -3.67
C ALA A 104 18.16 -14.83 -3.43
N GLY A 105 18.40 -15.33 -2.22
CA GLY A 105 19.63 -16.05 -1.84
C GLY A 105 19.61 -17.56 -2.09
N ALA A 106 18.50 -18.13 -2.55
CA ALA A 106 18.35 -19.59 -2.75
C ALA A 106 18.64 -20.06 -4.18
N PHE A 107 19.43 -19.32 -4.96
CA PHE A 107 19.96 -19.82 -6.23
C PHE A 107 21.24 -20.63 -5.99
N ARG A 108 21.04 -21.94 -5.96
CA ARG A 108 21.99 -23.05 -5.90
C ARG A 108 23.43 -22.71 -6.35
N ARG A 109 24.40 -22.97 -5.46
CA ARG A 109 25.75 -23.41 -5.87
C ARG A 109 25.59 -24.75 -6.59
N GLY A 110 25.70 -24.72 -7.91
CA GLY A 110 25.85 -25.91 -8.74
C GLY A 110 27.22 -26.53 -8.51
N SER A 111 27.21 -27.81 -8.20
CA SER A 111 28.32 -28.75 -8.31
C SER A 111 28.95 -28.74 -9.71
N GLY A 112 30.28 -28.72 -9.80
CA GLY A 112 31.01 -28.97 -11.04
C GLY A 112 32.53 -28.75 -10.91
N PHE A 113 33.25 -29.88 -10.80
CA PHE A 113 34.71 -30.11 -10.73
C PHE A 113 35.43 -29.78 -9.42
#